data_AF-A0A2H3D0S1-F1
#
_entry.id   AF-A0A2H3D0S1-F1
#
_cell.length_a   1.000
_cell.length_b   1.000
_cell.length_c   1.000
_cell.angle_alpha   90.00
_cell.angle_beta   90.00
_cell.angle_gamma   90.00
#
_symmetry.space_group_name_H-M   'P 1'
#
loop_
_entity.id
_entity.type
_entity.pdbx_description
1 polymer ?
#
loop_
_entity_poly.entity_id
_entity_poly.type
_entity_poly.pdbx_seq_one_letter_code
_entity_poly.pdbx_strand_id
1 'polypeptide(L)'
;QFRTGHAHIGKYYELFNIPEATDCECGERLQAREHIIRACLRYGEHRHILREGSQNLVKCDLLGTTEGIEAVEAVLRHTLAESGALTKTDTPRRQVGMSLWEEREQHEQEVSL
;
A
#
# COMPACT_ATOMS: atom_id res chain seq x y z
N GLN A 1 -3.40 -12.11 -3.48
CA GLN A 1 -3.59 -10.67 -3.73
C GLN A 1 -2.46 -10.03 -4.53
N PHE A 2 -1.20 -9.98 -4.04
CA PHE A 2 -0.11 -9.30 -4.77
C PHE A 2 0.24 -9.91 -6.14
N ARG A 3 0.27 -11.24 -6.27
CA ARG A 3 0.48 -11.95 -7.55
C ARG A 3 -0.61 -11.62 -8.58
N THR A 4 -1.86 -11.68 -8.17
CA THR A 4 -3.05 -11.54 -9.04
C THR A 4 -3.43 -10.08 -9.31
N GLY A 5 -2.77 -9.12 -8.65
CA GLY A 5 -3.10 -7.69 -8.78
C GLY A 5 -4.35 -7.25 -8.01
N HIS A 6 -4.99 -8.18 -7.29
CA HIS A 6 -6.17 -7.92 -6.47
C HIS A 6 -5.75 -7.48 -5.06
N ALA A 7 -4.94 -6.44 -4.96
CA ALA A 7 -4.50 -5.89 -3.68
C ALA A 7 -5.20 -4.55 -3.42
N HIS A 8 -5.39 -4.19 -2.15
CA HIS A 8 -5.90 -2.88 -1.74
C HIS A 8 -4.82 -1.80 -1.95
N ILE A 9 -4.55 -1.50 -3.21
CA ILE A 9 -3.55 -0.54 -3.67
C ILE A 9 -4.18 0.42 -4.67
N GLY A 10 -3.63 1.62 -4.79
CA GLY A 10 -4.13 2.63 -5.70
C GLY A 10 -4.28 2.16 -7.14
N LYS A 11 -3.36 1.34 -7.66
CA LYS A 11 -3.49 0.78 -9.03
C LYS A 11 -4.73 -0.10 -9.23
N TYR A 12 -5.13 -0.83 -8.18
CA TYR A 12 -6.34 -1.64 -8.22
C TYR A 12 -7.59 -0.73 -8.22
N TYR A 13 -7.61 0.28 -7.34
CA TYR A 13 -8.73 1.22 -7.29
C TYR A 13 -8.92 2.00 -8.60
N GLU A 14 -7.84 2.47 -9.21
CA GLU A 14 -7.87 3.10 -10.54
C GLU A 14 -8.42 2.16 -11.62
N LEU A 15 -7.97 0.91 -11.65
CA LEU A 15 -8.39 -0.06 -12.67
C LEU A 15 -9.89 -0.40 -12.59
N PHE A 16 -10.44 -0.41 -11.38
CA PHE A 16 -11.84 -0.78 -11.13
C PHE A 16 -12.75 0.44 -10.88
N ASN A 17 -12.26 1.68 -11.11
CA ASN A 17 -12.99 2.93 -10.84
C ASN A 17 -13.60 3.00 -9.43
N ILE A 18 -12.85 2.52 -8.44
CA ILE A 18 -13.28 2.57 -7.04
C ILE A 18 -12.88 3.96 -6.50
N PRO A 19 -13.80 4.73 -5.89
CA PRO A 19 -13.55 6.10 -5.42
C PRO A 19 -12.74 6.13 -4.11
N GLU A 20 -11.54 5.56 -4.16
CA GLU A 20 -10.59 5.44 -3.06
C GLU A 20 -9.29 6.16 -3.43
N ALA A 21 -8.53 6.60 -2.43
CA ALA A 21 -7.25 7.26 -2.66
C ALA A 21 -6.30 6.34 -3.46
N THR A 22 -5.71 6.86 -4.54
CA THR A 22 -4.81 6.08 -5.40
C THR A 22 -3.34 6.36 -5.15
N ASP A 23 -3.04 7.46 -4.48
CA ASP A 23 -1.71 7.89 -4.12
C ASP A 23 -1.14 7.07 -2.95
N CYS A 24 0.17 7.13 -2.82
CA CYS A 24 0.92 6.60 -1.69
C CYS A 24 1.16 7.73 -0.69
N GLU A 25 1.00 7.46 0.60
CA GLU A 25 1.40 8.39 1.68
C GLU A 25 2.89 8.79 1.65
N CYS A 26 3.71 8.04 0.91
CA CYS A 26 5.09 8.41 0.62
C CYS A 26 5.23 9.55 -0.41
N GLY A 27 4.12 10.08 -0.94
CA GLY A 27 4.06 11.15 -1.93
C GLY A 27 3.99 10.69 -3.40
N GLU A 28 4.03 9.39 -3.67
CA GLU A 28 3.87 8.86 -5.03
C GLU A 28 2.43 9.00 -5.51
N ARG A 29 2.22 9.48 -6.73
CA ARG A 29 0.86 9.73 -7.27
C ARG A 29 0.03 8.47 -7.46
N LEU A 30 0.69 7.33 -7.68
CA LEU A 30 0.03 6.06 -7.90
C LEU A 30 0.73 4.95 -7.13
N GLN A 31 0.02 4.40 -6.16
CA GLN A 31 0.44 3.24 -5.40
C GLN A 31 0.34 1.98 -6.28
N ALA A 32 1.41 1.70 -7.03
CA ALA A 32 1.58 0.49 -7.83
C ALA A 32 2.40 -0.58 -7.09
N ARG A 33 2.26 -1.85 -7.49
CA ARG A 33 3.04 -2.97 -6.93
C ARG A 33 4.54 -2.76 -7.09
N GLU A 34 4.95 -2.32 -8.28
CA GLU A 34 6.34 -2.01 -8.60
C GLU A 34 6.90 -0.91 -7.69
N HIS A 35 6.09 0.13 -7.43
CA HIS A 35 6.47 1.18 -6.50
C HIS A 35 6.63 0.63 -5.08
N ILE A 36 5.64 -0.12 -4.57
CA ILE A 36 5.67 -0.73 -3.23
C ILE A 36 6.94 -1.59 -3.04
N ILE A 37 7.26 -2.43 -4.02
CA ILE A 37 8.39 -3.36 -3.96
C ILE A 37 9.74 -2.66 -4.12
N ARG A 38 9.86 -1.70 -5.05
CA ARG A 38 11.18 -1.20 -5.51
C ARG A 38 11.51 0.22 -5.11
N ALA A 39 10.54 1.05 -4.73
CA ALA A 39 10.74 2.50 -4.61
C ALA A 39 10.23 3.08 -3.30
N CYS A 40 9.08 2.62 -2.81
CA CYS A 40 8.39 3.20 -1.66
C CYS A 40 9.28 3.33 -0.43
N LEU A 41 9.42 4.56 0.07
CA LEU A 41 10.23 4.88 1.24
C LEU A 41 9.66 4.26 2.52
N ARG A 42 8.33 4.15 2.62
CA ARG A 42 7.66 3.50 3.77
C ARG A 42 8.05 2.04 3.94
N TYR A 43 8.42 1.37 2.85
CA TYR A 43 8.84 -0.03 2.85
C TYR A 43 10.36 -0.16 2.68
N GLY A 44 11.11 0.94 2.80
CA GLY A 44 12.55 0.97 2.62
C GLY A 44 13.29 0.13 3.66
N GLU A 45 12.88 0.23 4.93
CA GLU A 45 13.53 -0.47 6.05
C GLU A 45 13.42 -2.00 5.88
N HIS A 46 12.24 -2.50 5.52
CA HIS A 46 11.97 -3.92 5.35
C HIS A 46 12.43 -4.47 3.98
N ARG A 47 12.96 -3.62 3.08
CA ARG A 47 13.34 -4.04 1.71
C ARG A 47 14.48 -5.04 1.66
N HIS A 48 15.32 -5.07 2.69
CA HIS A 48 16.40 -6.06 2.77
C HIS A 48 15.85 -7.50 2.77
N ILE A 49 14.68 -7.73 3.37
CA ILE A 49 13.99 -9.02 3.37
C ILE A 49 13.59 -9.42 1.94
N LEU A 50 13.11 -8.48 1.11
CA LEU A 50 12.83 -8.75 -0.31
C LEU A 50 14.09 -9.13 -1.09
N ARG A 51 15.26 -8.60 -0.69
CA ARG A 51 16.54 -8.93 -1.34
C ARG A 51 17.01 -10.35 -1.04
N GLU A 52 16.56 -10.94 0.06
CA GLU A 52 16.78 -12.36 0.36
C GLU A 52 16.04 -13.26 -0.63
N GLY A 53 14.81 -12.90 -1.01
CA GLY A 53 14.03 -13.60 -2.03
C GLY A 53 14.42 -13.26 -3.48
N SER A 54 14.90 -12.04 -3.74
CA SER A 54 15.46 -11.64 -5.05
C SER A 54 16.39 -10.43 -4.89
N GLN A 55 17.69 -10.64 -5.08
CA GLN A 55 18.72 -9.61 -4.89
C GLN A 55 18.46 -8.32 -5.69
N ASN A 56 17.93 -8.46 -6.91
CA ASN A 56 17.64 -7.36 -7.82
C ASN A 56 16.16 -6.91 -7.78
N LEU A 57 15.36 -7.44 -6.85
CA LEU A 57 13.93 -7.17 -6.70
C LEU A 57 13.16 -7.38 -8.01
N VAL A 58 13.51 -8.44 -8.73
CA VAL A 58 12.88 -8.78 -10.00
C VAL A 58 11.47 -9.27 -9.69
N LYS A 59 10.47 -8.64 -10.29
CA LYS A 59 9.06 -8.98 -10.05
C LYS A 59 8.75 -10.45 -10.32
N CYS A 60 9.31 -11.00 -11.40
CA CYS A 60 9.11 -12.39 -11.77
C CYS A 60 9.65 -13.35 -10.72
N ASP A 61 10.78 -13.02 -10.09
CA ASP A 61 11.37 -13.85 -9.04
C ASP A 61 10.57 -13.70 -7.75
N LEU A 62 10.33 -12.46 -7.31
CA LEU A 62 9.58 -12.15 -6.08
C LEU A 62 8.15 -12.69 -6.07
N LEU A 63 7.51 -12.81 -7.24
CA LEU A 63 6.13 -13.29 -7.36
C LEU A 63 6.03 -14.67 -8.00
N GLY A 64 7.15 -15.26 -8.42
CA GLY A 64 7.19 -16.51 -9.18
C GLY A 64 7.93 -17.64 -8.49
N THR A 65 8.81 -17.36 -7.54
CA THR A 65 9.50 -18.37 -6.73
C THR A 65 8.92 -18.46 -5.32
N THR A 66 9.14 -19.59 -4.65
CA THR A 66 8.69 -19.79 -3.26
C THR A 66 9.40 -18.81 -2.34
N GLU A 67 10.72 -18.67 -2.50
CA GLU A 67 11.57 -17.77 -1.73
C GLU A 67 11.13 -16.31 -1.90
N GLY A 68 10.79 -15.93 -3.14
CA GLY A 68 10.27 -14.61 -3.45
C GLY A 68 8.93 -14.34 -2.76
N ILE A 69 8.01 -15.32 -2.80
CA ILE A 69 6.68 -15.20 -2.19
C ILE A 69 6.80 -15.11 -0.66
N GLU A 70 7.65 -15.92 -0.05
CA GLU A 70 7.93 -15.88 1.40
C GLU A 70 8.53 -14.53 1.81
N ALA A 71 9.46 -14.00 1.03
CA ALA A 71 10.05 -12.69 1.28
C ALA A 71 9.00 -11.56 1.17
N VAL A 72 8.12 -11.61 0.17
CA VAL A 72 7.01 -10.67 0.04
C VAL A 72 6.06 -10.80 1.22
N GLU A 73 5.71 -12.02 1.63
CA GLU A 73 4.87 -12.25 2.79
C GLU A 73 5.49 -11.70 4.08
N ALA A 74 6.78 -11.92 4.30
CA ALA A 74 7.49 -11.42 5.48
C ALA A 74 7.45 -9.89 5.55
N VAL A 75 7.76 -9.19 4.46
CA VAL A 75 7.64 -7.72 4.40
C VAL A 75 6.21 -7.27 4.62
N LEU A 76 5.23 -7.96 4.03
CA LEU A 76 3.83 -7.64 4.26
C LEU A 76 3.45 -7.79 5.72
N ARG A 77 3.89 -8.85 6.43
CA ARG A 77 3.61 -9.03 7.86
C ARG A 77 4.22 -7.90 8.70
N HIS A 78 5.46 -7.52 8.45
CA HIS A 78 6.11 -6.41 9.18
C HIS A 78 5.40 -5.08 8.94
N THR A 79 5.10 -4.77 7.67
CA THR A 79 4.46 -3.52 7.29
C THR A 79 2.99 -3.45 7.72
N LEU A 80 2.24 -4.55 7.63
CA LEU A 80 0.86 -4.66 8.10
C LEU A 80 0.77 -4.49 9.62
N ALA A 81 1.68 -5.11 10.37
CA ALA A 81 1.73 -4.99 11.82
C ALA A 81 1.99 -3.54 12.27
N GLU A 82 2.82 -2.79 11.54
CA GLU A 82 3.19 -1.42 11.89
C GLU A 82 2.20 -0.36 11.39
N SER A 83 1.56 -0.60 10.23
CA SER A 83 0.85 0.47 9.51
C SER A 83 -0.57 0.13 9.04
N GLY A 84 -1.01 -1.14 9.13
CA GLY A 84 -2.28 -1.56 8.51
C GLY A 84 -2.32 -1.34 6.99
N ALA A 85 -1.16 -1.18 6.34
CA ALA A 85 -1.09 -0.94 4.91
C ALA A 85 -1.55 -2.19 4.14
N LEU A 86 -2.43 -2.02 3.15
CA LEU A 86 -2.94 -3.09 2.26
C LEU A 86 -4.05 -3.96 2.87
N THR A 87 -4.50 -3.67 4.09
CA THR A 87 -5.79 -4.14 4.61
C THR A 87 -6.89 -3.15 4.23
N LYS A 88 -8.08 -3.66 3.89
CA LYS A 88 -9.31 -2.87 3.79
C LYS A 88 -9.84 -2.57 5.20
N THR A 89 -9.01 -2.01 6.05
CA THR A 89 -9.48 -1.54 7.35
C THR A 89 -10.47 -0.41 7.05
N ASP A 90 -11.72 -0.50 7.52
CA ASP A 90 -12.80 0.46 7.28
C ASP A 90 -12.52 1.88 7.81
N THR A 91 -11.31 2.16 8.29
CA THR A 91 -10.83 3.51 8.54
C THR A 91 -10.50 4.17 7.20
N PRO A 92 -11.23 5.22 6.79
CA PRO A 92 -10.93 5.95 5.56
C PRO A 92 -9.48 6.42 5.60
N ARG A 93 -8.73 6.20 4.50
CA ARG A 93 -7.42 6.84 4.39
C ARG A 93 -7.61 8.35 4.42
N ARG A 94 -6.77 9.03 5.21
CA ARG A 94 -6.73 10.49 5.26
C ARG A 94 -6.56 11.03 3.84
N GLN A 95 -7.50 11.84 3.37
CA GLN A 95 -7.42 12.45 2.05
C GLN A 95 -6.21 13.39 2.02
N VAL A 96 -5.20 13.05 1.21
CA VAL A 96 -4.03 13.91 1.03
C VAL A 96 -4.47 15.15 0.27
N GLY A 97 -4.54 16.28 0.98
CA GLY A 97 -4.96 17.57 0.44
C GLY A 97 -6.03 18.30 1.24
N MET A 98 -6.68 17.63 2.20
CA MET A 98 -7.58 18.30 3.13
C MET A 98 -6.78 19.05 4.21
N SER A 99 -7.12 20.31 4.38
CA SER A 99 -6.68 21.11 5.51
C SER A 99 -7.35 20.64 6.80
N LEU A 100 -6.71 20.91 7.94
CA LEU A 100 -7.22 20.54 9.27
C LEU A 100 -8.63 21.12 9.57
N TRP A 101 -9.02 22.18 8.85
CA TRP A 101 -10.32 22.84 8.97
C TRP A 101 -11.43 22.04 8.28
N GLU A 102 -11.13 21.49 7.10
CA GLU A 102 -12.06 20.65 6.32
C GLU A 102 -12.28 19.30 7.01
N GLU A 103 -11.26 18.77 7.72
CA GLU A 103 -11.38 17.57 8.56
C GLU A 103 -12.36 17.77 9.73
N ARG A 104 -12.38 18.99 10.31
CA ARG A 104 -13.24 19.31 11.47
C ARG A 104 -14.70 19.47 11.07
N GLU A 105 -14.98 20.05 9.90
CA GLU A 105 -16.35 20.22 9.40
C GLU A 105 -17.01 18.89 9.01
N GLN A 106 -16.26 17.94 8.45
CA GLN A 106 -16.80 16.61 8.13
C GLN A 106 -17.17 15.81 9.38
N HIS A 107 -16.33 15.88 10.42
CA HIS A 107 -16.61 15.21 11.70
C HIS A 107 -17.81 15.84 12.44
N GLU A 108 -18.00 17.16 12.35
CA GLU A 108 -19.18 17.83 12.90
C GLU A 108 -20.47 17.47 12.16
N GLN A 109 -20.42 17.24 10.84
CA GLN A 109 -21.57 16.83 10.04
C GLN A 109 -21.95 15.35 10.24
N GLU A 110 -20.96 14.47 10.45
CA GLU A 110 -21.19 13.03 10.65
C GLU A 110 -21.76 12.70 12.04
N VAL A 111 -21.41 13.49 13.06
CA VAL A 111 -21.92 13.32 14.44
C VAL A 111 -23.32 13.95 14.64
N SER A 112 -23.80 14.73 13.68
CA SER A 112 -25.11 15.41 13.73
C SER A 112 -26.24 14.69 12.96
N LEU A 113 -25.97 13.50 12.41
CA LEU A 113 -26.92 12.61 11.71
C LEU A 113 -27.27 11.39 12.58
#